data_AF-A0A7J8ZWZ5-F1
#
_entry.id   AF-A0A7J8ZWZ5-F1
#
_cell.length_a   1.000
_cell.length_b   1.000
_cell.length_c   1.000
_cell.angle_alpha   90.00
_cell.angle_beta   90.00
_cell.angle_gamma   90.00
#
_symmetry.space_group_name_H-M   'P 1'
#
loop_
_entity.id
_entity.type
_entity.pdbx_description
1 polymer ?
#
loop_
_entity_poly.entity_id
_entity_poly.type
_entity_poly.pdbx_seq_one_letter_code
_entity_poly.pdbx_strand_id
1 'polypeptide(L)' 'MAGLVAWDQTGVLLSTKIVLNSNVSSSFAAEAYAGLHAVKLGISMGLHSVTIKGDSRTIIKNVKQRHKISQL' A
#
# COMPACT_ATOMS: atom_id res chain seq x y z
N MET A 1 12.08 6.48 -0.83
CA MET A 1 10.94 7.27 -1.35
C MET A 1 9.87 6.30 -1.82
N ALA A 2 8.61 6.54 -1.51
CA ALA A 2 7.47 5.75 -1.97
C ALA A 2 6.49 6.65 -2.73
N GLY A 3 6.14 6.25 -3.95
CA GLY A 3 5.11 6.92 -4.74
C GLY A 3 3.78 6.19 -4.57
N LEU A 4 2.73 6.93 -4.22
CA LEU A 4 1.37 6.43 -4.12
C LEU A 4 0.49 7.14 -5.14
N VAL A 5 -0.34 6.35 -5.82
CA VAL A 5 -1.32 6.85 -6.77
C VAL A 5 -2.64 6.16 -6.46
N ALA A 6 -3.66 6.94 -6.16
CA ALA A 6 -5.01 6.48 -5.86
C ALA A 6 -5.93 6.80 -7.04
N TRP A 7 -6.60 5.77 -7.53
CA TRP A 7 -7.57 5.84 -8.61
C TRP A 7 -8.91 5.33 -8.09
N ASP A 8 -10.00 5.83 -8.64
CA ASP A 8 -11.32 5.24 -8.43
C ASP A 8 -11.51 3.99 -9.33
N GLN A 9 -12.69 3.38 -9.26
CA GLN A 9 -13.03 2.22 -10.09
C GLN A 9 -13.26 2.57 -11.57
N THR A 10 -13.48 3.84 -11.90
CA THR A 10 -13.70 4.34 -13.26
C THR A 10 -12.41 4.77 -13.94
N GLY A 11 -11.29 4.78 -13.22
CA GLY A 11 -9.97 5.21 -13.70
C GLY A 11 -9.69 6.69 -13.51
N VAL A 12 -10.51 7.41 -12.74
CA VAL A 12 -10.27 8.80 -12.36
C VAL A 12 -9.21 8.85 -11.25
N LEU A 13 -8.23 9.72 -11.44
CA LEU A 13 -7.19 9.96 -10.44
C LEU A 13 -7.78 10.71 -9.25
N LEU A 14 -7.79 10.08 -8.08
CA LEU A 14 -8.30 10.67 -6.85
C LEU A 14 -7.21 11.41 -6.07
N SER A 15 -5.99 10.87 -6.05
CA SER A 15 -4.88 11.47 -5.29
C SER A 15 -3.53 10.92 -5.72
N THR A 16 -2.49 11.75 -5.64
CA THR A 16 -1.09 11.33 -5.71
C THR A 16 -0.36 11.78 -4.46
N LYS A 17 0.48 10.90 -3.89
CA LYS A 17 1.29 11.24 -2.73
C LYS A 17 2.68 10.67 -2.87
N ILE A 18 3.69 11.52 -2.68
CA ILE A 18 5.08 11.10 -2.59
C ILE A 18 5.45 11.13 -1.11
N VAL A 19 5.91 10.00 -0.59
CA VAL A 19 6.40 9.91 0.78
C VAL A 19 7.91 9.70 0.79
N LEU A 20 8.61 10.67 1.37
CA LEU A 20 10.04 10.59 1.58
C LEU A 20 10.31 9.75 2.83
N ASN A 21 10.48 8.44 2.65
CA ASN A 21 11.10 7.62 3.69
C ASN A 21 12.62 7.80 3.61
N SER A 22 13.20 8.48 4.61
CA SER A 22 14.64 8.45 4.86
C SER A 22 15.02 7.13 5.53
N ASN A 23 16.16 6.57 5.13
CA ASN A 23 16.79 5.42 5.79
C ASN A 23 16.03 4.07 5.73
N VAL A 24 15.51 3.69 4.56
CA VAL A 24 14.95 2.35 4.36
C VAL A 24 16.02 1.41 3.82
N SER A 25 16.56 0.53 4.66
CA SER A 25 17.71 -0.32 4.34
C SER A 25 17.42 -1.46 3.35
N SER A 26 16.16 -1.70 2.97
CA SER A 26 15.78 -2.81 2.08
C SER A 26 14.61 -2.43 1.18
N SER A 27 14.65 -2.90 -0.08
CA SER A 27 13.53 -2.79 -1.02
C SER A 27 12.26 -3.42 -0.46
N PHE A 28 12.35 -4.52 0.29
CA PHE A 28 11.21 -5.13 0.97
C PHE A 28 10.57 -4.17 1.99
N ALA A 29 11.40 -3.52 2.81
CA ALA A 29 10.91 -2.55 3.80
C ALA A 29 10.30 -1.32 3.12
N ALA A 30 10.87 -0.86 1.99
CA ALA A 30 10.34 0.27 1.23
C ALA A 30 8.92 0.00 0.73
N GLU A 31 8.69 -1.22 0.22
CA GLU A 31 7.39 -1.69 -0.26
C GLU A 31 6.38 -1.92 0.88
N ALA A 32 6.83 -2.46 2.03
CA ALA A 32 5.99 -2.56 3.22
C ALA A 32 5.53 -1.18 3.72
N TYR A 33 6.43 -0.20 3.72
CA TYR A 33 6.11 1.19 4.05
C TYR A 33 5.16 1.82 3.04
N ALA A 34 5.34 1.56 1.74
CA ALA A 34 4.41 2.02 0.70
C ALA A 34 3.00 1.46 0.95
N GLY A 35 2.87 0.17 1.28
CA GLY A 35 1.60 -0.44 1.68
C GLY A 35 0.96 0.21 2.90
N LEU A 36 1.73 0.49 3.95
CA LEU A 36 1.25 1.21 5.14
C LEU A 36 0.75 2.62 4.80
N HIS A 37 1.49 3.36 3.97
CA HIS A 37 1.09 4.69 3.54
C HIS A 37 -0.17 4.65 2.67
N ALA A 38 -0.37 3.59 1.87
CA ALA A 38 -1.57 3.41 1.05
C ALA A 38 -2.81 3.15 1.92
N VAL A 39 -2.69 2.34 2.97
CA VAL A 39 -3.78 2.13 3.94
C VAL A 39 -4.12 3.44 4.66
N LYS A 40 -3.12 4.17 5.15
CA LYS A 40 -3.33 5.47 5.81
C LYS A 40 -4.01 6.48 4.88
N LEU A 41 -3.61 6.51 3.61
CA LEU A 41 -4.25 7.34 2.60
C LEU A 41 -5.72 6.95 2.40
N GLY A 42 -6.02 5.66 2.26
CA GLY A 42 -7.40 5.16 2.17
C GLY A 42 -8.28 5.55 3.35
N ILE A 43 -7.76 5.40 4.58
CA ILE A 43 -8.46 5.81 5.81
C ILE A 43 -8.70 7.33 5.81
N SER A 44 -7.70 8.14 5.45
CA SER A 44 -7.84 9.61 5.40
C SER A 44 -8.84 10.09 4.36
N MET A 45 -9.07 9.29 3.30
CA MET A 45 -10.06 9.55 2.27
C MET A 45 -11.46 9.05 2.65
N GLY A 46 -11.64 8.42 3.82
CA GLY A 46 -12.92 7.84 4.24
C GLY A 46 -13.35 6.62 3.43
N LEU A 47 -12.40 5.92 2.78
CA LEU A 47 -12.72 4.77 1.95
C LEU A 47 -12.94 3.51 2.80
N HIS A 48 -14.09 2.85 2.62
CA HIS A 48 -14.42 1.58 3.29
C HIS A 48 -13.65 0.38 2.73
N SER A 49 -13.18 0.46 1.49
CA SER A 49 -12.41 -0.60 0.84
C SER A 49 -11.38 0.01 -0.09
N VAL A 50 -10.15 -0.50 -0.02
CA VAL A 50 -9.03 -0.06 -0.86
C VAL A 50 -8.29 -1.27 -1.43
N THR A 51 -8.02 -1.25 -2.73
CA THR A 51 -7.18 -2.26 -3.38
C THR A 51 -5.79 -1.69 -3.59
N ILE A 52 -4.81 -2.22 -2.85
CA ILE A 52 -3.41 -1.82 -2.97
C ILE A 52 -2.73 -2.70 -4.01
N LYS A 53 -2.21 -2.08 -5.07
CA LYS A 53 -1.42 -2.75 -6.11
C LYS A 53 0.03 -2.27 -5.98
N GLY A 54 0.97 -3.22 -6.00
CA GLY A 54 2.40 -2.97 -6.00
C GLY A 54 3.10 -3.97 -6.92
N ASP A 55 4.32 -3.67 -7.32
CA ASP A 55 5.17 -4.54 -8.16
C ASP A 55 5.87 -5.64 -7.33
N SER A 56 5.99 -5.44 -6.02
CA SER A 56 6.64 -6.38 -5.10
C SER A 56 5.77 -7.60 -4.78
N ARG A 57 5.92 -8.64 -5.61
CA ARG A 57 5.28 -9.96 -5.41
C ARG A 57 5.55 -10.56 -4.02
N THR A 58 6.70 -10.24 -3.41
CA THR A 58 7.10 -10.72 -2.08
C THR A 58 6.23 -10.15 -0.95
N ILE A 59 5.84 -8.88 -1.04
CA ILE A 59 4.93 -8.24 -0.08
C ILE A 59 3.51 -8.75 -0.26
N ILE A 60 3.05 -8.85 -1.51
CA ILE A 60 1.72 -9.39 -1.83
C ILE A 60 1.54 -10.80 -1.24
N LYS A 61 2.57 -11.64 -1.34
CA LYS A 61 2.55 -13.02 -0.84
C LYS A 61 2.54 -13.08 0.69
N ASN A 62 3.35 -12.25 1.37
CA ASN A 62 3.40 -12.20 2.84
C ASN A 62 2.10 -11.65 3.47
N VAL A 63 1.51 -10.58 2.90
CA VAL A 63 0.25 -10.01 3.40
C VAL A 63 -0.91 -10.99 3.20
N LYS A 64 -0.98 -11.67 2.05
CA LYS A 64 -1.97 -12.74 1.81
C LYS A 64 -1.82 -13.93 2.76
N GLN A 65 -0.59 -14.28 3.16
CA GLN A 65 -0.36 -15.37 4.12
C GLN A 65 -0.81 -15.00 5.55
N ARG A 66 -0.61 -13.75 6.00
CA ARG A 66 -1.03 -13.34 7.35
C ARG A 66 -2.54 -13.29 7.55
N HIS A 67 -3.31 -12.97 6.51
CA HIS A 67 -4.78 -13.03 6.56
C HIS A 67 -5.33 -14.45 6.76
N LYS A 68 -4.53 -15.47 6.40
CA LYS A 68 -4.88 -16.89 6.55
C LYS A 68 -4.59 -17.44 7.95
N ILE A 69 -3.68 -16.80 8.71
CA ILE A 69 -3.30 -17.21 10.06
C ILE A 69 -4.23 -16.59 11.11
N SER A 70 -4.77 -15.38 10.86
CA SER A 70 -5.74 -14.72 11.76
C SER A 70 -7.18 -15.24 11.64
N GLN A 71 -7.41 -16.29 10.84
CA GLN A 71 -8.68 -17.00 10.66
C GLN A 71 -8.58 -18.46 11.17
N LEU A 72 -7.52 -18.78 11.91
CA LEU A 72 -7.32 -20.03 12.65
C LEU A 72 -7.30 -19.75 14.16
#